data_AF-A0A1D1XZ92-F1
#
_entry.id   AF-A0A1D1XZ92-F1
#
_cell.length_a   1.000
_cell.length_b   1.000
_cell.length_c   1.000
_cell.angle_alpha   90.00
_cell.angle_beta   90.00
_cell.angle_gamma   90.00
#
_symmetry.space_group_name_H-M   'P 1'
#
loop_
_entity.id
_entity.type
_entity.pdbx_description
1 polymer ?
#
loop_
_entity_poly.entity_id
_entity_poly.type
_entity_poly.pdbx_seq_one_letter_code
_entity_poly.pdbx_strand_id
1 'polypeptide(L)'
;MTENMENDPVNVNEFEKLARQALPKMYYDYFSGGAEDQFTLRENIEAFRRITFQPRILVDVSNINMSTTILGYKISAPIMIAPTGMQQLAHPEGEVATARAAAACNTIMVYKRRDISAKLVERAERHGYKAIVLTGDTPKLGRREADIKNKLVMPRLKNLEGLLSVEIDAKGGSNLQAFASELHDASLSW
;
A
#
# COMPACT_ATOMS: atom_id res chain seq x y z
N MET A 1 12.30 24.63 -21.26
CA MET A 1 11.72 24.63 -19.91
C MET A 1 12.72 23.92 -19.02
N THR A 2 13.52 24.66 -18.28
CA THR A 2 14.49 24.13 -17.30
C THR A 2 13.72 23.86 -16.01
N GLU A 3 13.31 22.61 -15.78
CA GLU A 3 12.77 22.21 -14.48
C GLU A 3 13.88 22.34 -13.42
N ASN A 4 13.58 23.05 -12.33
CA ASN A 4 14.47 23.24 -11.19
C ASN A 4 14.69 21.88 -10.49
N MET A 5 15.69 21.11 -10.93
CA MET A 5 16.15 19.87 -10.28
C MET A 5 16.67 20.06 -8.84
N GLU A 6 16.73 21.29 -8.33
CA GLU A 6 17.33 21.61 -7.03
C GLU A 6 16.50 21.15 -5.82
N ASN A 7 15.23 20.78 -6.02
CA ASN A 7 14.30 20.35 -4.97
C ASN A 7 13.69 18.95 -5.16
N ASP A 8 14.13 18.20 -6.17
CA ASP A 8 13.59 16.85 -6.38
C ASP A 8 14.16 15.87 -5.33
N PRO A 9 13.30 15.04 -4.71
CA PRO A 9 13.74 14.07 -3.72
C PRO A 9 14.68 13.04 -4.36
N VAL A 10 15.87 12.87 -3.78
CA VAL A 10 16.90 11.97 -4.31
C VAL A 10 16.89 10.58 -3.67
N ASN A 11 16.07 10.38 -2.63
CA ASN A 11 15.86 9.09 -1.98
C ASN A 11 14.44 8.97 -1.40
N VAL A 12 14.03 7.74 -1.09
CA VAL A 12 12.69 7.43 -0.57
C VAL A 12 12.37 8.09 0.78
N ASN A 13 13.37 8.40 1.61
CA ASN A 13 13.14 9.03 2.92
C ASN A 13 12.74 10.51 2.77
N GLU A 14 13.14 11.16 1.69
CA GLU A 14 12.73 12.54 1.40
C GLU A 14 11.26 12.62 0.98
N PHE A 15 10.77 11.62 0.25
CA PHE A 15 9.33 11.49 -0.01
C PHE A 15 8.52 11.37 1.27
N GLU A 16 9.02 10.68 2.30
CA GLU A 16 8.34 10.59 3.60
C GLU A 16 8.24 11.98 4.28
N LYS A 17 9.32 12.77 4.23
CA LYS A 17 9.34 14.14 4.78
C LYS A 17 8.36 15.06 4.03
N LEU A 18 8.36 14.99 2.70
CA LEU A 18 7.43 15.74 1.85
C LEU A 18 5.98 15.33 2.12
N ALA A 19 5.71 14.03 2.25
CA ALA A 19 4.38 13.52 2.60
C ALA A 19 3.92 14.02 3.98
N ARG A 20 4.81 14.07 4.98
CA ARG A 20 4.50 14.65 6.30
C ARG A 20 4.09 16.11 6.23
N GLN A 21 4.67 16.89 5.31
CA GLN A 21 4.34 18.30 5.13
C GLN A 21 3.04 18.48 4.34
N ALA A 22 2.78 17.61 3.36
CA ALA A 22 1.64 17.72 2.46
C ALA A 22 0.33 17.14 3.03
N LEU A 23 0.41 16.12 3.87
CA LEU A 23 -0.77 15.38 4.36
C LEU A 23 -1.26 15.89 5.71
N PRO A 24 -2.59 15.89 5.94
CA PRO A 24 -3.13 16.01 7.29
C PRO A 24 -2.51 14.95 8.20
N LYS A 25 -2.17 15.33 9.45
CA LYS A 25 -1.51 14.44 10.43
C LYS A 25 -2.16 13.07 10.52
N MET A 26 -3.49 13.04 10.55
CA MET A 26 -4.29 11.82 10.63
C MET A 26 -4.04 10.87 9.45
N TYR A 27 -3.91 11.40 8.23
CA TYR A 27 -3.68 10.61 7.02
C TYR A 27 -2.22 10.17 6.91
N TYR A 28 -1.30 11.05 7.28
CA TYR A 28 0.12 10.69 7.37
C TYR A 28 0.33 9.52 8.34
N ASP A 29 -0.19 9.64 9.57
CA ASP A 29 -0.08 8.60 10.60
C ASP A 29 -0.71 7.26 10.17
N TYR A 30 -1.79 7.29 9.37
CA TYR A 30 -2.40 6.09 8.80
C TYR A 30 -1.44 5.33 7.88
N PHE A 31 -0.61 6.03 7.09
CA PHE A 31 0.34 5.39 6.19
C PHE A 31 1.65 5.03 6.90
N SER A 32 2.16 5.90 7.76
CA SER A 32 3.47 5.72 8.40
C SER A 32 3.43 4.83 9.65
N GLY A 33 2.27 4.62 10.26
CA GLY A 33 2.13 3.96 11.56
C GLY A 33 2.24 2.43 11.53
N GLY A 34 2.78 1.83 12.58
CA GLY A 34 2.71 0.39 12.85
C GLY A 34 1.62 0.00 13.86
N ALA A 35 1.56 -1.30 14.19
CA ALA A 35 0.77 -1.78 15.32
C ALA A 35 1.52 -1.57 16.65
N GLU A 36 0.76 -1.38 17.73
CA GLU A 36 1.24 -1.20 19.11
C GLU A 36 2.37 -0.16 19.20
N ASP A 37 3.46 -0.49 19.88
CA ASP A 37 4.66 0.33 20.06
C ASP A 37 5.54 0.44 18.79
N GLN A 38 5.07 -0.13 17.68
CA GLN A 38 5.73 -0.12 16.38
C GLN A 38 7.13 -0.78 16.39
N PHE A 39 7.37 -1.70 17.33
CA PHE A 39 8.64 -2.43 17.41
C PHE A 39 8.97 -3.15 16.10
N THR A 40 8.03 -3.94 15.57
CA THR A 40 8.21 -4.68 14.31
C THR A 40 8.45 -3.74 13.12
N LEU A 41 7.80 -2.57 13.10
CA LEU A 41 8.02 -1.59 12.04
C LEU A 41 9.48 -1.10 12.01
N ARG A 42 10.06 -0.82 13.20
CA ARG A 42 11.47 -0.46 13.33
C ARG A 42 12.38 -1.64 12.96
N GLU A 43 12.09 -2.83 13.47
CA GLU A 43 12.89 -4.03 13.20
C GLU A 43 12.91 -4.42 11.72
N ASN A 44 11.84 -4.16 10.96
CA ASN A 44 11.85 -4.39 9.51
C ASN A 44 12.93 -3.59 8.79
N ILE A 45 13.21 -2.35 9.23
CA ILE A 45 14.27 -1.51 8.67
C ILE A 45 15.64 -1.96 9.19
N GLU A 46 15.75 -2.20 10.50
CA GLU A 46 17.01 -2.65 11.11
C GLU A 46 17.47 -4.01 10.58
N ALA A 47 16.54 -4.89 10.18
CA ALA A 47 16.86 -6.17 9.56
C ALA A 47 17.71 -6.02 8.30
N PHE A 48 17.40 -5.06 7.43
CA PHE A 48 18.20 -4.82 6.22
C PHE A 48 19.55 -4.18 6.53
N ARG A 49 19.68 -3.40 7.61
CA ARG A 49 20.96 -2.81 8.04
C ARG A 49 21.96 -3.85 8.54
N ARG A 50 21.47 -5.00 9.01
CA ARG A 50 22.31 -6.13 9.44
C ARG A 50 22.89 -6.91 8.26
N ILE A 51 22.37 -6.73 7.04
CA ILE A 51 22.82 -7.41 5.83
C ILE A 51 23.82 -6.51 5.11
N THR A 52 25.05 -6.99 4.92
CA THR A 52 26.08 -6.30 4.15
C THR A 52 26.28 -6.93 2.78
N PHE A 53 26.60 -6.12 1.78
CA PHE A 53 27.00 -6.62 0.47
C PHE A 53 28.50 -6.90 0.46
N GLN A 54 28.90 -8.00 -0.18
CA GLN A 54 30.29 -8.25 -0.57
C GLN A 54 30.42 -7.91 -2.07
N PRO A 55 30.91 -6.72 -2.44
CA PRO A 55 31.03 -6.35 -3.84
C PRO A 55 32.03 -7.26 -4.56
N ARG A 56 31.69 -7.66 -5.78
CA ARG A 56 32.63 -8.39 -6.66
C ARG A 56 33.34 -7.37 -7.55
N ILE A 57 34.66 -7.41 -7.55
CA ILE A 57 35.50 -6.53 -8.37
C ILE A 57 35.76 -7.13 -9.75
N LEU A 58 36.11 -6.29 -10.72
CA LEU A 58 36.41 -6.68 -12.10
C LEU A 58 35.26 -7.42 -12.81
N VAL A 59 34.02 -7.15 -12.42
CA VAL A 59 32.82 -7.61 -13.13
C VAL A 59 32.46 -6.55 -14.17
N ASP A 60 32.33 -6.96 -15.43
CA ASP A 60 31.81 -6.08 -16.47
C ASP A 60 30.34 -5.78 -16.19
N VAL A 61 30.06 -4.52 -15.87
CA VAL A 61 28.72 -3.97 -15.61
C VAL A 61 28.38 -2.87 -16.60
N SER A 62 29.01 -2.86 -17.78
CA SER A 62 28.72 -1.90 -18.86
C SER A 62 27.27 -1.96 -19.35
N ASN A 63 26.59 -3.10 -19.15
CA ASN A 63 25.17 -3.27 -19.44
C ASN A 63 24.45 -4.01 -18.31
N ILE A 64 23.66 -3.28 -17.52
CA ILE A 64 22.88 -3.82 -16.40
C ILE A 64 21.43 -4.03 -16.84
N ASN A 65 20.97 -5.28 -16.85
CA ASN A 65 19.58 -5.62 -17.11
C ASN A 65 18.88 -6.03 -15.80
N MET A 66 17.99 -5.19 -15.29
CA MET A 66 17.19 -5.49 -14.09
C MET A 66 15.86 -6.19 -14.43
N SER A 67 15.51 -6.35 -15.70
CA SER A 67 14.23 -6.94 -16.07
C SER A 67 14.14 -8.40 -15.64
N THR A 68 12.94 -8.80 -15.22
CA THR A 68 12.64 -10.17 -14.81
C THR A 68 11.22 -10.54 -15.18
N THR A 69 10.82 -11.77 -14.89
CA THR A 69 9.45 -12.25 -15.10
C THR A 69 8.85 -12.68 -13.76
N ILE A 70 7.68 -12.14 -13.43
CA ILE A 70 6.89 -12.56 -12.26
C ILE A 70 5.55 -13.08 -12.78
N LEU A 71 5.24 -14.36 -12.51
CA LEU A 71 3.96 -14.99 -12.88
C LEU A 71 3.60 -14.81 -14.38
N GLY A 72 4.61 -14.87 -15.26
CA GLY A 72 4.46 -14.70 -16.71
C GLY A 72 4.49 -13.25 -17.21
N TYR A 73 4.54 -12.25 -16.33
CA TYR A 73 4.68 -10.84 -16.72
C TYR A 73 6.13 -10.40 -16.73
N LYS A 74 6.57 -9.85 -17.85
CA LYS A 74 7.87 -9.18 -17.94
C LYS A 74 7.79 -7.80 -17.29
N ILE A 75 8.60 -7.59 -16.26
CA ILE A 75 8.73 -6.33 -15.53
C ILE A 75 10.12 -5.73 -15.70
N SER A 76 10.23 -4.41 -15.55
CA SER A 76 11.48 -3.65 -15.76
C SER A 76 12.53 -3.87 -14.68
N ALA A 77 12.12 -4.19 -13.46
CA ALA A 77 12.95 -4.44 -12.29
C ALA A 77 12.26 -5.42 -11.33
N PRO A 78 12.96 -6.13 -10.42
CA PRO A 78 12.37 -7.04 -9.44
C PRO A 78 11.70 -6.28 -8.27
N ILE A 79 10.92 -5.25 -8.59
CA ILE A 79 10.23 -4.36 -7.64
C ILE A 79 8.80 -4.19 -8.13
N MET A 80 7.82 -4.40 -7.26
CA MET A 80 6.40 -4.28 -7.56
C MET A 80 5.68 -3.45 -6.48
N ILE A 81 4.51 -2.91 -6.81
CA ILE A 81 3.74 -2.09 -5.89
C ILE A 81 2.89 -2.99 -4.99
N ALA A 82 3.15 -2.94 -3.69
CA ALA A 82 2.41 -3.67 -2.67
C ALA A 82 0.93 -3.22 -2.59
N PRO A 83 0.00 -4.09 -2.16
CA PRO A 83 -1.41 -3.74 -2.02
C PRO A 83 -1.64 -2.80 -0.84
N THR A 84 -1.57 -1.48 -1.10
CA THR A 84 -1.92 -0.44 -0.13
C THR A 84 -3.30 0.11 -0.43
N GLY A 85 -4.18 0.13 0.58
CA GLY A 85 -5.54 0.63 0.42
C GLY A 85 -5.67 2.13 0.69
N MET A 86 -6.82 2.67 0.31
CA MET A 86 -7.22 4.04 0.67
C MET A 86 -6.25 5.08 0.14
N GLN A 87 -5.74 4.89 -1.08
CA GLN A 87 -4.72 5.77 -1.66
C GLN A 87 -5.25 7.18 -1.91
N GLN A 88 -6.58 7.35 -1.97
CA GLN A 88 -7.24 8.66 -1.99
C GLN A 88 -6.98 9.52 -0.75
N LEU A 89 -6.51 8.93 0.36
CA LEU A 89 -6.03 9.68 1.53
C LEU A 89 -4.70 10.40 1.25
N ALA A 90 -3.90 9.89 0.33
CA ALA A 90 -2.60 10.47 -0.05
C ALA A 90 -2.72 11.46 -1.22
N HIS A 91 -3.59 11.18 -2.19
CA HIS A 91 -3.80 12.04 -3.36
C HIS A 91 -5.20 11.81 -3.94
N PRO A 92 -5.94 12.83 -4.44
CA PRO A 92 -7.30 12.67 -4.94
C PRO A 92 -7.48 11.58 -6.03
N GLU A 93 -6.47 11.37 -6.88
CA GLU A 93 -6.49 10.32 -7.91
C GLU A 93 -6.32 8.89 -7.36
N GLY A 94 -5.78 8.74 -6.14
CA GLY A 94 -5.60 7.47 -5.44
C GLY A 94 -5.03 6.34 -6.32
N GLU A 95 -5.72 5.20 -6.31
CA GLU A 95 -5.29 3.98 -6.98
C GLU A 95 -5.14 4.12 -8.49
N VAL A 96 -5.82 5.08 -9.13
CA VAL A 96 -5.69 5.33 -10.57
C VAL A 96 -4.32 5.92 -10.90
N ALA A 97 -3.82 6.87 -10.09
CA ALA A 97 -2.49 7.44 -10.28
C ALA A 97 -1.41 6.37 -10.11
N THR A 98 -1.52 5.53 -9.08
CA THR A 98 -0.57 4.43 -8.84
C THR A 98 -0.63 3.37 -9.94
N ALA A 99 -1.81 3.05 -10.49
CA ALA A 99 -1.94 2.13 -11.62
C ALA A 99 -1.27 2.68 -12.90
N ARG A 100 -1.44 3.98 -13.18
CA ARG A 100 -0.77 4.65 -14.31
C ARG A 100 0.74 4.64 -14.13
N ALA A 101 1.24 4.93 -12.93
CA ALA A 101 2.67 4.87 -12.62
C ALA A 101 3.23 3.46 -12.78
N ALA A 102 2.54 2.43 -12.29
CA ALA A 102 2.93 1.03 -12.45
C ALA A 102 3.05 0.65 -13.94
N ALA A 103 2.07 1.05 -14.75
CA ALA A 103 2.09 0.82 -16.19
C ALA A 103 3.25 1.56 -16.88
N ALA A 104 3.47 2.83 -16.54
CA ALA A 104 4.56 3.63 -17.09
C ALA A 104 5.95 3.07 -16.73
N CYS A 105 6.10 2.55 -15.51
CA CYS A 105 7.34 1.89 -15.06
C CYS A 105 7.45 0.42 -15.50
N ASN A 106 6.47 -0.13 -16.22
CA ASN A 106 6.37 -1.54 -16.58
C ASN A 106 6.57 -2.48 -15.37
N THR A 107 5.76 -2.29 -14.33
CA THR A 107 5.72 -3.14 -13.14
C THR A 107 4.28 -3.50 -12.73
N ILE A 108 4.15 -4.43 -11.79
CA ILE A 108 2.88 -4.96 -11.30
C ILE A 108 2.36 -4.08 -10.14
N MET A 109 1.09 -3.69 -10.23
CA MET A 109 0.33 -3.16 -9.10
C MET A 109 -0.61 -4.24 -8.56
N VAL A 110 -0.51 -4.51 -7.25
CA VAL A 110 -1.45 -5.39 -6.56
C VAL A 110 -2.64 -4.57 -6.07
N TYR A 111 -3.85 -4.90 -6.51
CA TYR A 111 -5.06 -4.16 -6.17
C TYR A 111 -5.82 -4.81 -5.00
N LYS A 112 -6.28 -3.99 -4.03
CA LYS A 112 -6.82 -4.44 -2.73
C LYS A 112 -8.31 -4.81 -2.73
N ARG A 113 -9.11 -4.49 -3.76
CA ARG A 113 -10.59 -4.54 -3.65
C ARG A 113 -11.14 -5.97 -3.42
N ARG A 114 -12.03 -6.13 -2.42
CA ARG A 114 -12.45 -7.42 -1.79
C ARG A 114 -13.94 -7.78 -1.82
N ASP A 115 -14.83 -6.92 -2.30
CA ASP A 115 -16.27 -7.07 -2.05
C ASP A 115 -17.00 -8.21 -2.77
N ILE A 116 -16.36 -8.98 -3.67
CA ILE A 116 -16.98 -10.16 -4.29
C ILE A 116 -15.94 -11.21 -4.71
N SER A 117 -15.28 -11.94 -3.80
CA SER A 117 -14.12 -12.79 -4.13
C SER A 117 -14.25 -13.61 -5.43
N ALA A 118 -15.39 -14.24 -5.72
CA ALA A 118 -15.65 -14.93 -6.99
C ALA A 118 -15.82 -13.98 -8.19
N LYS A 119 -16.72 -12.97 -8.13
CA LYS A 119 -16.88 -11.99 -9.23
C LYS A 119 -15.67 -11.08 -9.39
N LEU A 120 -14.79 -10.99 -8.39
CA LEU A 120 -13.53 -10.25 -8.40
C LEU A 120 -12.43 -11.06 -9.05
N VAL A 121 -12.35 -12.38 -8.80
CA VAL A 121 -11.54 -13.28 -9.60
C VAL A 121 -11.97 -13.16 -11.06
N GLU A 122 -13.27 -13.31 -11.35
CA GLU A 122 -13.79 -13.17 -12.71
C GLU A 122 -13.54 -11.79 -13.32
N ARG A 123 -13.68 -10.70 -12.55
CA ARG A 123 -13.43 -9.34 -13.03
C ARG A 123 -11.93 -9.09 -13.24
N ALA A 124 -11.08 -9.60 -12.35
CA ALA A 124 -9.64 -9.52 -12.48
C ALA A 124 -9.19 -10.29 -13.73
N GLU A 125 -9.72 -11.49 -13.94
CA GLU A 125 -9.52 -12.27 -15.18
C GLU A 125 -10.00 -11.50 -16.41
N ARG A 126 -11.23 -10.94 -16.39
CA ARG A 126 -11.78 -10.12 -17.49
C ARG A 126 -10.95 -8.88 -17.82
N HIS A 127 -10.28 -8.29 -16.82
CA HIS A 127 -9.38 -7.15 -17.02
C HIS A 127 -7.91 -7.57 -17.22
N GLY A 128 -7.63 -8.86 -17.40
CA GLY A 128 -6.32 -9.36 -17.80
C GLY A 128 -5.30 -9.49 -16.67
N TYR A 129 -5.71 -9.44 -15.40
CA TYR A 129 -4.85 -9.79 -14.27
C TYR A 129 -4.52 -11.28 -14.33
N LYS A 130 -3.26 -11.68 -14.13
CA LYS A 130 -2.80 -13.09 -14.17
C LYS A 130 -2.48 -13.67 -12.79
N ALA A 131 -2.72 -12.90 -11.73
CA ALA A 131 -2.36 -13.31 -10.38
C ALA A 131 -3.35 -12.75 -9.36
N ILE A 132 -3.52 -13.52 -8.28
CA ILE A 132 -4.28 -13.11 -7.10
C ILE A 132 -3.34 -13.18 -5.90
N VAL A 133 -3.22 -12.07 -5.18
CA VAL A 133 -2.47 -12.02 -3.91
C VAL A 133 -3.48 -12.09 -2.78
N LEU A 134 -3.62 -13.28 -2.19
CA LEU A 134 -4.49 -13.49 -1.04
C LEU A 134 -3.76 -13.07 0.24
N THR A 135 -4.11 -11.91 0.80
CA THR A 135 -3.67 -11.53 2.16
C THR A 135 -4.39 -12.41 3.18
N GLY A 136 -3.66 -13.29 3.85
CA GLY A 136 -4.17 -14.21 4.88
C GLY A 136 -3.69 -13.92 6.31
N ASP A 137 -2.91 -12.85 6.51
CA ASP A 137 -2.31 -12.47 7.80
C ASP A 137 -3.17 -11.51 8.63
N THR A 138 -4.30 -11.06 8.10
CA THR A 138 -5.16 -10.03 8.71
C THR A 138 -6.57 -10.57 8.98
N PRO A 139 -6.73 -11.61 9.83
CA PRO A 139 -8.05 -12.09 10.22
C PRO A 139 -8.73 -11.13 11.23
N LYS A 140 -7.93 -10.30 11.91
CA LYS A 140 -8.35 -9.11 12.65
C LYS A 140 -7.35 -7.99 12.35
N LEU A 141 -7.81 -6.73 12.26
CA LEU A 141 -6.88 -5.61 12.16
C LEU A 141 -6.00 -5.54 13.42
N GLY A 142 -4.70 -5.35 13.22
CA GLY A 142 -3.78 -5.02 14.30
C GLY A 142 -4.17 -3.71 15.00
N ARG A 143 -3.83 -3.61 16.29
CA ARG A 143 -4.12 -2.41 17.10
C ARG A 143 -3.14 -1.29 16.74
N ARG A 144 -3.59 -0.30 15.97
CA ARG A 144 -2.78 0.87 15.57
C ARG A 144 -3.11 2.06 16.44
N GLU A 145 -2.26 2.36 17.42
CA GLU A 145 -2.55 3.39 18.42
C GLU A 145 -2.70 4.80 17.83
N ALA A 146 -1.95 5.12 16.77
CA ALA A 146 -2.05 6.41 16.10
C ALA A 146 -3.45 6.61 15.49
N ASP A 147 -3.99 5.59 14.81
CA ASP A 147 -5.33 5.62 14.23
C ASP A 147 -6.42 5.79 15.31
N ILE A 148 -6.22 5.16 16.48
CA ILE A 148 -7.11 5.27 17.64
C ILE A 148 -7.05 6.68 18.26
N LYS A 149 -5.84 7.20 18.52
CA LYS A 149 -5.63 8.54 19.11
C LYS A 149 -6.15 9.65 18.21
N ASN A 150 -5.96 9.50 16.90
CA ASN A 150 -6.42 10.46 15.90
C ASN A 150 -7.92 10.32 15.59
N LYS A 151 -8.61 9.29 16.10
CA LYS A 151 -10.00 8.98 15.77
C LYS A 151 -10.23 8.96 14.26
N LEU A 152 -9.38 8.22 13.55
CA LEU A 152 -9.33 8.22 12.09
C LEU A 152 -10.74 8.06 11.48
N VAL A 153 -11.18 9.09 10.75
CA VAL A 153 -12.46 9.11 10.04
C VAL A 153 -12.21 8.76 8.59
N MET A 154 -12.92 7.75 8.10
CA MET A 154 -12.86 7.35 6.70
C MET A 154 -13.64 8.36 5.85
N PRO A 155 -13.01 9.01 4.86
CA PRO A 155 -13.76 9.80 3.90
C PRO A 155 -14.65 8.89 3.05
N ARG A 156 -15.75 9.44 2.55
CA ARG A 156 -16.67 8.69 1.68
C ARG A 156 -15.93 8.33 0.39
N LEU A 157 -15.58 7.05 0.27
CA LEU A 157 -14.88 6.51 -0.89
C LEU A 157 -15.85 6.44 -2.07
N LYS A 158 -15.71 7.35 -3.03
CA LYS A 158 -16.59 7.43 -4.22
C LYS A 158 -16.56 6.13 -5.04
N ASN A 159 -15.46 5.39 -4.99
CA ASN A 159 -15.32 4.09 -5.64
C ASN A 159 -16.06 2.94 -4.91
N LEU A 160 -16.69 3.21 -3.76
CA LEU A 160 -17.51 2.26 -2.98
C LEU A 160 -18.99 2.69 -2.88
N GLU A 161 -19.39 3.77 -3.56
CA GLU A 161 -20.76 4.26 -3.55
C GLU A 161 -21.72 3.23 -4.18
N GLY A 162 -22.75 2.82 -3.44
CA GLY A 162 -23.73 1.82 -3.87
C GLY A 162 -23.36 0.35 -3.59
N LEU A 163 -22.17 0.08 -3.02
CA LEU A 163 -21.69 -1.28 -2.71
C LEU A 163 -21.61 -1.56 -1.20
N LEU A 164 -21.52 -0.52 -0.36
CA LEU A 164 -21.50 -0.60 1.10
C LEU A 164 -22.35 0.54 1.69
N SER A 165 -23.17 0.26 2.70
CA SER A 165 -23.82 1.31 3.51
C SER A 165 -22.76 1.97 4.38
N VAL A 166 -22.42 3.22 4.11
CA VAL A 166 -21.32 3.94 4.78
C VAL A 166 -21.81 4.75 5.99
N GLU A 167 -22.92 4.35 6.62
CA GLU A 167 -23.32 4.90 7.91
C GLU A 167 -22.56 4.16 9.02
N ILE A 168 -21.38 4.67 9.36
CA ILE A 168 -20.57 4.12 10.45
C ILE A 168 -20.99 4.83 11.75
N ASP A 169 -21.71 4.12 12.62
CA ASP A 169 -22.05 4.60 13.98
C ASP A 169 -20.77 4.68 14.81
N ALA A 170 -20.15 5.86 14.83
CA ALA A 170 -18.91 6.14 15.54
C ALA A 170 -19.13 6.25 17.05
N LYS A 171 -19.59 5.18 17.71
CA LYS A 171 -19.59 5.10 19.18
C LYS A 171 -18.19 4.78 19.70
N GLY A 172 -17.32 5.79 19.69
CA GLY A 172 -16.17 5.89 20.61
C GLY A 172 -14.81 5.35 20.16
N GLY A 173 -14.56 5.09 18.86
CA GLY A 173 -13.28 4.55 18.36
C GLY A 173 -12.89 5.02 16.96
N SER A 174 -11.81 4.46 16.39
CA SER A 174 -11.41 4.68 14.99
C SER A 174 -12.44 4.05 14.03
N ASN A 175 -12.94 4.82 13.05
CA ASN A 175 -13.92 4.31 12.07
C ASN A 175 -13.34 3.18 11.22
N LEU A 176 -12.00 3.10 11.08
CA LEU A 176 -11.33 2.00 10.40
C LEU A 176 -11.51 0.66 11.12
N GLN A 177 -11.45 0.68 12.45
CA GLN A 177 -11.58 -0.55 13.25
C GLN A 177 -13.03 -1.03 13.29
N ALA A 178 -13.99 -0.10 13.39
CA ALA A 178 -15.41 -0.40 13.25
C ALA A 178 -15.71 -1.01 11.88
N PHE A 179 -15.28 -0.33 10.80
CA PHE A 179 -15.44 -0.80 9.43
C PHE A 179 -14.85 -2.20 9.19
N ALA A 180 -13.65 -2.47 9.68
CA ALA A 180 -13.05 -3.80 9.50
C ALA A 180 -13.75 -4.89 10.32
N SER A 181 -14.33 -4.55 11.47
CA SER A 181 -15.03 -5.52 12.32
C SER A 181 -16.36 -5.95 11.69
N GLU A 182 -17.04 -5.06 10.97
CA GLU A 182 -18.26 -5.38 10.21
C GLU A 182 -18.00 -6.30 9.00
N LEU A 183 -16.79 -6.24 8.43
CA LEU A 183 -16.41 -7.07 7.28
C LEU A 183 -15.90 -8.46 7.66
N HIS A 184 -15.71 -8.75 8.95
CA HIS A 184 -15.20 -10.04 9.40
C HIS A 184 -16.33 -11.02 9.72
N ASP A 185 -16.22 -12.21 9.14
CA ASP A 185 -17.08 -13.34 9.48
C ASP A 185 -16.69 -13.87 10.86
N ALA A 186 -17.56 -13.64 11.86
CA ALA A 186 -17.35 -14.08 13.23
C ALA A 186 -17.30 -15.61 13.40
N SER A 187 -17.69 -16.38 12.38
CA SER A 187 -17.58 -17.85 12.37
C SER A 187 -16.17 -18.34 12.02
N LEU A 188 -15.29 -17.47 11.51
CA LEU A 188 -13.88 -17.77 11.33
C LEU A 188 -13.17 -17.70 12.69
N SER A 189 -13.08 -18.84 13.38
CA SER A 189 -12.25 -19.03 14.56
C SER A 189 -10.88 -19.57 14.17
N TRP A 190 -9.82 -19.05 14.78
CA TRP A 190 -8.46 -19.58 14.72
C TRP A 190 -7.93 -19.91 16.12
#